data_AF-A0A1Y3BSX9-F1
#
_entry.id   AF-A0A1Y3BSX9-F1
#
_cell.length_a   1.000
_cell.length_b   1.000
_cell.length_c   1.000
_cell.angle_alpha   90.00
_cell.angle_beta   90.00
_cell.angle_gamma   90.00
#
_symmetry.space_group_name_H-M   'P 1'
#
loop_
_entity.id
_entity.type
_entity.pdbx_description
1 polymer ?
#
loop_
_entity_poly.entity_id
_entity_poly.type
_entity_poly.pdbx_seq_one_letter_code
_entity_poly.pdbx_strand_id
1 'polypeptide(L)'
;MKDGKACEDIDECTAMKQKCSQYCFNTPGSFSCKCNDIYYEREPDGHTCKRRDMDVQPWLIFSNRYYIRNSSIDGSQYNLIKMDLKNVVALDFDYREERL
;
A
#
# COMPACT_ATOMS: atom_id res chain seq x y z
N MET A 1 -31.19 -1.63 24.65
CA MET A 1 -31.91 -2.83 24.15
C MET A 1 -32.20 -3.76 25.33
N LYS A 2 -33.38 -4.40 25.42
CA LYS A 2 -33.88 -4.97 26.70
C LYS A 2 -34.59 -6.34 26.62
N ASP A 3 -34.52 -7.04 25.50
CA ASP A 3 -35.24 -8.30 25.26
C ASP A 3 -34.39 -9.44 24.65
N GLY A 4 -33.11 -9.20 24.32
CA GLY A 4 -32.14 -10.25 23.97
C GLY A 4 -32.40 -11.03 22.67
N LYS A 5 -33.39 -10.61 21.88
CA LYS A 5 -33.77 -11.20 20.59
C LYS A 5 -33.44 -10.31 19.39
N ALA A 6 -32.99 -9.09 19.63
CA ALA A 6 -32.57 -8.16 18.59
C ALA A 6 -31.09 -8.38 18.25
N CYS A 7 -30.79 -8.54 16.96
CA CYS A 7 -29.42 -8.53 16.45
C CYS A 7 -29.02 -7.09 16.12
N GLU A 8 -27.89 -6.64 16.64
CA GLU A 8 -27.23 -5.42 16.17
C GLU A 8 -26.19 -5.79 15.12
N ASP A 9 -26.12 -4.97 14.08
CA ASP A 9 -25.08 -5.08 13.07
C ASP A 9 -23.71 -4.75 13.68
N ILE A 10 -22.70 -5.54 13.34
CA ILE A 10 -21.33 -5.26 13.76
C ILE A 10 -20.70 -4.40 12.68
N ASP A 11 -20.35 -3.16 13.03
CA ASP A 11 -19.60 -2.32 12.11
C ASP A 11 -18.16 -2.85 11.98
N GLU A 12 -17.88 -3.65 10.95
CA GLU A 12 -16.56 -4.24 10.78
C GLU A 12 -15.49 -3.21 10.45
N CYS A 13 -15.87 -2.03 9.93
CA CYS A 13 -14.94 -0.94 9.64
C CYS A 13 -14.37 -0.31 10.92
N THR A 14 -15.12 -0.35 12.03
CA THR A 14 -14.66 0.14 13.34
C THR A 14 -14.16 -0.99 14.25
N ALA A 15 -14.80 -2.16 14.21
CA ALA A 15 -14.49 -3.30 15.05
C ALA A 15 -13.21 -4.02 14.62
N MET A 16 -12.91 -4.06 13.31
CA MET A 16 -11.74 -4.76 12.76
C MET A 16 -10.82 -3.79 12.03
N LYS A 17 -9.70 -3.42 12.66
CA LYS A 17 -8.69 -2.57 12.02
C LYS A 17 -8.09 -3.29 10.80
N GLN A 18 -7.98 -2.57 9.67
CA GLN A 18 -7.28 -2.97 8.44
C GLN A 18 -7.93 -4.11 7.60
N LYS A 19 -9.27 -4.24 7.60
CA LYS A 19 -9.98 -5.17 6.69
C LYS A 19 -9.91 -4.78 5.21
N CYS A 20 -9.77 -3.49 4.92
CA CYS A 20 -9.64 -2.94 3.58
C CYS A 20 -8.29 -2.26 3.45
N SER A 21 -7.66 -2.37 2.29
CA SER A 21 -6.41 -1.66 1.98
C SER A 21 -6.58 -0.13 1.95
N GLN A 22 -7.77 0.35 1.59
CA GLN A 22 -8.10 1.78 1.54
C GLN A 22 -9.40 2.10 2.28
N TYR A 23 -10.52 2.21 1.58
CA TYR A 23 -11.79 2.65 2.17
C TYR A 23 -12.67 1.47 2.56
N CYS A 24 -13.32 1.56 3.72
CA CYS A 24 -14.28 0.57 4.23
C CYS A 24 -15.67 1.20 4.37
N PHE A 25 -16.70 0.48 3.93
CA PHE A 25 -18.09 0.88 4.05
C PHE A 25 -18.88 -0.25 4.73
N ASN A 26 -19.35 0.02 5.94
CA ASN A 26 -20.19 -0.91 6.68
C ASN A 26 -21.57 -1.05 6.01
N THR A 27 -22.12 -2.26 6.01
CA THR A 27 -23.45 -2.58 5.49
C THR A 27 -24.16 -3.56 6.43
N PRO A 28 -25.48 -3.59 6.50
CA PRO A 28 -26.15 -4.55 7.37
C PRO A 28 -25.75 -6.01 7.06
N GLY A 29 -25.09 -6.66 8.03
CA GLY A 29 -24.60 -8.04 7.98
C GLY A 29 -23.27 -8.24 7.24
N SER A 30 -22.60 -7.17 6.78
CA SER A 30 -21.32 -7.27 6.06
C SER A 30 -20.63 -5.91 5.88
N PHE A 31 -19.57 -5.87 5.07
CA PHE A 31 -18.95 -4.62 4.65
C PHE A 31 -18.46 -4.71 3.20
N SER A 32 -18.18 -3.57 2.61
CA SER A 32 -17.57 -3.47 1.29
C SER A 32 -16.33 -2.59 1.32
N CYS A 33 -15.26 -3.05 0.67
CA CYS A 33 -14.07 -2.24 0.46
C CYS A 33 -14.18 -1.49 -0.86
N LYS A 34 -13.69 -0.24 -0.87
CA LYS A 34 -13.52 0.57 -2.07
C LYS A 34 -12.12 1.13 -2.16
N CYS A 35 -11.71 1.43 -3.38
CA CYS A 35 -10.42 2.01 -3.70
C CYS A 35 -10.60 3.47 -4.13
N ASN A 36 -9.49 4.22 -4.14
CA ASN A 36 -9.42 5.48 -4.84
C ASN A 36 -9.40 5.18 -6.34
N ASP A 37 -10.56 5.38 -6.97
CA ASP A 37 -10.80 5.06 -8.37
C ASP A 37 -10.07 5.98 -9.36
N ILE A 38 -9.21 6.89 -8.92
CA ILE A 38 -8.33 7.65 -9.81
C ILE A 38 -7.11 6.80 -10.18
N TYR A 39 -6.46 6.20 -9.18
CA TYR A 39 -5.17 5.50 -9.36
C TYR A 39 -5.21 4.01 -9.07
N TYR A 40 -6.30 3.49 -8.47
CA TYR A 40 -6.37 2.12 -7.98
C TYR A 40 -7.56 1.34 -8.54
N GLU A 41 -7.42 0.03 -8.57
CA GLU A 41 -8.44 -0.96 -8.90
C GLU A 41 -8.54 -2.00 -7.78
N ARG A 42 -9.76 -2.50 -7.56
CA ARG A 42 -10.05 -3.49 -6.50
C ARG A 42 -9.73 -4.89 -7.03
N GLU A 43 -8.93 -5.62 -6.28
CA GLU A 43 -8.60 -7.01 -6.59
C GLU A 43 -9.81 -7.96 -6.41
N PRO A 44 -9.77 -9.15 -7.02
CA PRO A 44 -10.83 -10.17 -6.89
C PRO A 44 -11.07 -10.64 -5.45
N ASP A 45 -10.09 -10.46 -4.54
CA ASP A 45 -10.24 -10.76 -3.11
C ASP A 45 -11.24 -9.84 -2.41
N GLY A 46 -11.64 -8.74 -3.05
CA GLY A 46 -12.57 -7.78 -2.51
C GLY A 46 -11.99 -6.87 -1.41
N HIS A 47 -10.71 -6.96 -1.08
CA HIS A 47 -10.10 -6.21 0.04
C HIS A 47 -8.89 -5.37 -0.39
N THR A 48 -8.16 -5.84 -1.40
CA THR A 48 -6.91 -5.24 -1.85
C THR A 48 -7.14 -4.25 -2.99
N CYS A 49 -6.46 -3.12 -2.93
CA CYS A 49 -6.45 -2.09 -3.96
C CYS A 49 -5.06 -2.06 -4.59
N LYS A 50 -4.96 -2.42 -5.87
CA LYS A 50 -3.71 -2.33 -6.65
C LYS A 50 -3.72 -1.10 -7.53
N ARG A 51 -2.55 -0.52 -7.76
CA ARG A 51 -2.43 0.64 -8.64
C ARG A 51 -2.72 0.21 -10.09
N ARG A 52 -3.46 1.03 -10.83
CA ARG A 52 -3.85 0.74 -12.22
C ARG A 52 -2.68 0.72 -13.18
N ASP A 53 -1.66 1.53 -12.92
CA ASP A 53 -0.47 1.64 -13.76
C ASP A 53 0.43 0.41 -13.56
N MET A 54 0.00 -0.72 -14.15
CA MET A 54 0.69 -2.00 -14.11
C MET A 54 1.99 -1.99 -14.93
N ASP A 55 2.10 -1.08 -15.90
CA ASP A 55 3.31 -0.92 -16.72
C ASP A 55 4.47 -0.27 -15.96
N VAL A 56 4.19 0.35 -14.81
CA VAL A 56 5.21 1.01 -13.99
C VAL A 56 5.62 0.08 -12.86
N GLN A 57 6.78 -0.56 -13.03
CA GLN A 57 7.40 -1.41 -12.03
C GLN A 57 7.79 -0.60 -10.78
N PRO A 58 7.29 -0.94 -9.57
CA PRO A 58 7.74 -0.31 -8.34
C PRO A 58 9.15 -0.78 -7.97
N TRP A 59 9.93 0.16 -7.42
CA TRP A 59 11.30 -0.05 -6.97
C TRP A 59 11.44 0.36 -5.51
N LEU A 60 12.17 -0.44 -4.74
CA LEU A 60 12.66 -0.04 -3.43
C LEU A 60 14.04 0.58 -3.60
N ILE A 61 14.18 1.87 -3.32
CA ILE A 61 15.47 2.56 -3.30
C ILE A 61 15.94 2.68 -1.85
N PHE A 62 17.19 2.29 -1.59
CA PHE A 62 17.74 2.33 -0.24
C PHE A 62 19.24 2.62 -0.24
N SER A 63 19.70 3.23 0.86
CA SER A 63 21.11 3.48 1.12
C SER A 63 21.75 2.31 1.85
N ASN A 64 22.99 2.00 1.49
CA ASN A 64 23.86 1.07 2.21
C ASN A 64 25.23 1.74 2.44
N ARG A 65 25.26 2.75 3.33
CA ARG A 65 26.42 3.56 3.76
C ARG A 65 27.25 4.21 2.64
N TYR A 66 27.92 3.40 1.83
CA TYR A 66 28.78 3.79 0.71
C TYR A 66 28.07 3.70 -0.65
N TYR A 67 26.87 3.09 -0.70
CA TYR A 67 26.11 2.83 -1.92
C TYR A 67 24.66 3.32 -1.81
N ILE A 68 24.06 3.66 -2.96
CA ILE A 68 22.60 3.71 -3.15
C ILE A 68 22.24 2.59 -4.13
N ARG A 69 21.22 1.81 -3.79
CA ARG A 69 20.77 0.67 -4.58
C ARG A 69 19.27 0.72 -4.80
N ASN A 70 18.80 0.05 -5.85
CA ASN A 70 17.40 -0.28 -5.97
C ASN A 70 17.18 -1.78 -6.15
N SER A 71 15.99 -2.23 -5.75
CA SER A 71 15.52 -3.59 -5.97
C SER A 71 14.10 -3.55 -6.50
N SER A 72 13.77 -4.44 -7.42
CA SER A 72 12.37 -4.75 -7.70
C SER A 72 11.72 -5.34 -6.46
N ILE A 73 10.39 -5.22 -6.36
CA ILE A 73 9.62 -5.68 -5.19
C ILE A 73 9.60 -7.21 -5.02
N ASP A 74 9.84 -7.95 -6.10
CA ASP A 74 9.98 -9.41 -6.11
C ASP A 74 11.44 -9.87 -5.90
N GLY A 75 12.39 -8.93 -5.83
CA GLY A 75 13.81 -9.19 -5.67
C GLY A 75 14.51 -9.77 -6.90
N SER A 76 13.84 -9.88 -8.05
CA SER A 76 14.43 -10.42 -9.27
C SER A 76 15.46 -9.48 -9.90
N GLN A 77 15.32 -8.17 -9.70
CA GLN A 77 16.23 -7.14 -10.20
C GLN A 77 16.85 -6.39 -9.03
N TYR A 78 18.18 -6.29 -9.02
CA TYR A 78 18.94 -5.65 -7.94
C TYR A 78 20.11 -4.87 -8.51
N ASN A 79 20.03 -3.53 -8.45
CA ASN A 79 20.96 -2.65 -9.16
C ASN A 79 21.69 -1.69 -8.21
N LEU A 80 22.89 -1.28 -8.65
CA LEU A 80 23.68 -0.21 -8.03
C LEU A 80 23.35 1.11 -8.73
N ILE A 81 22.80 2.08 -7.99
CA ILE A 81 22.49 3.42 -8.52
C ILE A 81 23.71 4.34 -8.41
N LYS A 82 24.33 4.36 -7.22
CA LYS A 82 25.46 5.26 -6.94
C LYS A 82 26.42 4.59 -5.96
N MET A 83 27.71 4.81 -6.18
CA MET A 83 28.81 4.36 -5.31
C MET A 83 29.71 5.54 -4.90
N ASP A 84 30.74 5.22 -4.11
CA ASP A 84 31.75 6.16 -3.59
C ASP A 84 31.18 7.26 -2.69
N LEU A 85 30.12 6.93 -1.97
CA LEU A 85 29.56 7.78 -0.93
C LEU A 85 30.30 7.54 0.38
N LYS A 86 30.20 8.44 1.36
CA LYS A 86 30.93 8.32 2.63
C LYS A 86 30.11 7.67 3.74
N ASN A 87 28.91 8.18 3.99
CA ASN A 87 28.04 7.73 5.07
C ASN A 87 26.59 8.18 4.82
N VAL A 88 25.92 7.58 3.85
CA VAL A 88 24.51 7.89 3.55
C VAL A 88 23.59 7.11 4.48
N VAL A 89 22.72 7.84 5.16
CA VAL A 89 21.76 7.32 6.15
C VAL A 89 20.32 7.71 5.84
N ALA A 90 20.12 8.70 4.96
CA ALA A 90 18.82 9.22 4.59
C ALA A 90 18.81 9.51 3.09
N LEU A 91 17.66 9.27 2.47
CA LEU A 91 17.35 9.49 1.06
C LEU A 91 15.88 9.91 0.98
N ASP A 92 15.56 10.71 -0.01
CA ASP A 92 14.19 11.01 -0.43
C ASP A 92 14.13 10.96 -1.95
N PHE A 93 12.94 10.88 -2.53
CA PHE A 93 12.77 10.86 -3.98
C PHE A 93 11.69 11.85 -4.40
N ASP A 94 12.07 12.82 -5.25
CA ASP A 94 11.13 13.71 -5.89
C ASP A 94 10.50 13.00 -7.10
N TYR A 95 9.25 12.59 -6.95
CA TYR A 95 8.49 11.95 -8.01
C TYR A 95 8.13 12.89 -9.18
N ARG A 96 8.02 14.21 -8.93
CA ARG A 96 7.67 15.17 -9.98
C ARG A 96 8.86 15.53 -10.85
N GLU A 97 10.04 15.60 -10.24
CA GLU A 97 11.30 15.93 -10.92
C GLU A 97 12.15 14.69 -11.26
N GLU A 98 11.66 13.50 -10.93
CA GLU A 98 12.29 12.20 -11.17
C GLU A 98 13.75 12.13 -10.66
N ARG A 99 14.00 12.64 -9.44
CA ARG A 99 15.35 12.71 -8.86
C ARG A 99 15.43 12.28 -7.40
N LEU A 100 16.56 11.67 -7.05
CA LEU A 100 17.00 11.39 -5.68
C LEU A 100 17.65 12.62 -5.03
#